data_AF-A0A971CTC7-F1
#
_entry.id   AF-A0A971CTC7-F1
#
_cell.length_a   1.000
_cell.length_b   1.000
_cell.length_c   1.000
_cell.angle_alpha   90.00
_cell.angle_beta   90.00
_cell.angle_gamma   90.00
#
_symmetry.space_group_name_H-M   'P 1'
#
loop_
_entity.id
_entity.type
_entity.pdbx_description
1 polymer ?
#
loop_
_entity_poly.entity_id
_entity_poly.type
_entity_poly.pdbx_seq_one_letter_code
_entity_poly.pdbx_strand_id
1 'polypeptide(L)'
;MIQGTQRFGAQWSMSVRIITAMVILATILVVGILLRIGTGPGPAWLNPLAFIPAGVLSITILFAPLGFTVDPIGIIVHRMGPNIYVRHAEIAAIDRIEPRQIGLRLRLLGSGGFFGFFGSFYSRSLGRFRGYITNRRDLVLITLRDGNKLIVSPHPADAFVEYAQMAR
;
A
#
# COMPACT_ATOMS: atom_id res chain seq x y z
N MET A 1 26.46 12.65 11.94
CA MET A 1 25.28 13.04 11.14
C MET A 1 25.31 12.26 9.85
N ILE A 2 24.37 11.35 9.62
CA ILE A 2 24.27 10.66 8.34
C ILE A 2 23.61 11.63 7.37
N GLN A 3 24.39 12.26 6.49
CA GLN A 3 23.89 13.22 5.49
C GLN A 3 23.34 12.52 4.22
N GLY A 4 23.04 11.23 4.31
CA GLY A 4 22.64 10.42 3.16
C GLY A 4 21.13 10.39 2.95
N THR A 5 20.74 10.09 1.71
CA THR A 5 19.40 9.56 1.41
C THR A 5 19.52 8.04 1.30
N GLN A 6 18.74 7.28 2.09
CA GLN A 6 18.72 5.82 2.00
C GLN A 6 17.37 5.32 1.49
N ARG A 7 17.41 4.42 0.49
CA ARG A 7 16.23 3.81 -0.12
C ARG A 7 16.00 2.39 0.41
N PHE A 8 14.74 2.04 0.59
CA PHE A 8 14.29 0.73 1.05
C PHE A 8 13.19 0.21 0.11
N GLY A 9 13.24 -1.08 -0.21
CA GLY A 9 12.32 -1.70 -1.16
C GLY A 9 10.96 -2.03 -0.52
N ALA A 10 9.90 -2.03 -1.33
CA ALA A 10 8.58 -2.56 -0.95
C ALA A 10 8.44 -4.01 -1.44
N GLN A 11 9.03 -4.97 -0.73
CA GLN A 11 8.95 -6.37 -1.13
C GLN A 11 7.52 -6.92 -1.00
N TRP A 12 7.03 -7.62 -2.02
CA TRP A 12 5.71 -8.26 -1.95
C TRP A 12 5.78 -9.61 -1.26
N SER A 13 4.93 -9.78 -0.24
CA SER A 13 4.66 -11.08 0.35
C SER A 13 4.01 -12.03 -0.66
N MET A 14 4.16 -13.34 -0.43
CA MET A 14 3.54 -14.38 -1.26
C MET A 14 2.03 -14.20 -1.36
N SER A 15 1.36 -13.85 -0.25
CA SER A 15 -0.08 -13.60 -0.23
C SER A 15 -0.48 -12.44 -1.16
N VAL A 16 0.27 -11.34 -1.18
CA VAL A 16 0.00 -10.21 -2.09
C VAL A 16 0.17 -10.62 -3.54
N ARG A 17 1.22 -11.40 -3.87
CA ARG A 17 1.43 -11.92 -5.22
C ARG A 17 0.27 -12.81 -5.67
N ILE A 18 -0.16 -13.75 -4.83
CA ILE A 18 -1.25 -14.68 -5.13
C ILE A 18 -2.58 -13.92 -5.29
N ILE A 19 -2.93 -13.05 -4.35
CA ILE A 19 -4.17 -12.25 -4.42
C ILE A 19 -4.17 -11.38 -5.68
N THR A 20 -3.04 -10.73 -5.98
CA THR A 20 -2.92 -9.88 -7.18
C THR A 20 -3.10 -10.69 -8.45
N ALA A 21 -2.44 -11.85 -8.57
CA ALA A 21 -2.59 -12.73 -9.72
C ALA A 21 -4.04 -13.24 -9.88
N MET A 22 -4.68 -13.69 -8.79
CA MET A 22 -6.07 -14.15 -8.83
C MET A 22 -7.04 -13.06 -9.26
N VAL A 23 -6.87 -11.83 -8.74
CA VAL A 23 -7.72 -10.69 -9.13
C VAL A 23 -7.51 -10.33 -10.61
N ILE A 24 -6.27 -10.33 -11.11
CA ILE A 24 -5.99 -10.10 -12.54
C ILE A 24 -6.67 -11.18 -13.39
N LEU A 25 -6.50 -12.46 -13.05
CA LEU A 25 -7.09 -13.57 -13.79
C LEU A 25 -8.63 -13.52 -13.79
N ALA A 26 -9.23 -13.28 -12.62
CA ALA A 26 -10.67 -13.11 -12.49
C ALA A 26 -11.18 -11.92 -13.32
N THR A 27 -10.43 -10.83 -13.37
CA THR A 27 -10.79 -9.66 -14.18
C THR A 27 -10.73 -9.98 -15.66
N ILE A 28 -9.68 -10.65 -16.13
CA ILE A 28 -9.56 -11.09 -17.53
C ILE A 28 -10.73 -12.01 -17.89
N LEU A 29 -11.09 -12.95 -17.01
CA LEU A 29 -12.21 -13.86 -17.22
C LEU A 29 -13.55 -13.11 -17.32
N VAL A 30 -13.81 -12.18 -16.39
CA VAL A 30 -15.03 -11.36 -16.39
C VAL A 30 -15.12 -10.52 -17.66
N VAL A 31 -14.04 -9.82 -18.03
CA VAL A 31 -13.98 -9.03 -19.27
C VAL A 31 -14.25 -9.93 -20.49
N GLY A 32 -13.63 -11.11 -20.54
CA GLY A 32 -13.83 -12.08 -21.62
C GLY A 32 -15.27 -12.56 -21.74
N ILE A 33 -15.92 -12.88 -20.61
CA ILE A 33 -17.34 -13.28 -20.58
C ILE A 33 -18.23 -12.13 -21.05
N LEU A 34 -18.00 -10.91 -20.55
CA LEU A 34 -18.78 -9.73 -20.93
C LEU A 34 -18.66 -9.42 -22.43
N LEU A 35 -17.46 -9.56 -23.00
CA LEU A 35 -17.26 -9.40 -24.45
C LEU A 35 -17.97 -10.50 -25.25
N ARG A 36 -17.95 -11.76 -24.81
CA ARG A 36 -18.68 -12.85 -25.47
C ARG A 36 -20.19 -12.61 -25.49
N ILE A 37 -20.75 -12.11 -24.40
CA ILE A 37 -22.16 -11.71 -24.33
C ILE A 37 -22.43 -10.52 -25.26
N GLY A 38 -21.55 -9.51 -25.25
CA GLY A 38 -21.66 -8.31 -26.08
C GLY A 38 -21.52 -8.52 -27.59
N THR A 39 -20.93 -9.65 -28.02
CA THR A 39 -20.87 -10.04 -29.44
C THR A 39 -22.14 -10.72 -29.97
N GLY A 40 -23.16 -10.92 -29.13
CA GLY A 40 -24.47 -11.44 -29.55
C GLY A 40 -25.34 -10.41 -30.30
N PRO A 41 -26.58 -10.77 -30.68
CA PRO A 41 -27.54 -9.84 -31.29
C PRO A 41 -27.97 -8.79 -30.26
N GLY A 42 -27.19 -7.73 -30.16
CA GLY A 42 -27.39 -6.63 -29.21
C GLY A 42 -26.59 -5.39 -29.63
N PRO A 43 -26.72 -4.28 -28.89
CA PRO A 43 -26.05 -3.03 -29.24
C PRO A 43 -24.54 -3.11 -29.00
N ALA A 44 -23.77 -3.27 -30.09
CA ALA A 44 -22.31 -3.39 -30.04
C ALA A 44 -21.59 -2.18 -29.40
N TRP A 45 -22.24 -1.02 -29.32
CA TRP A 45 -21.70 0.18 -28.66
C TRP A 45 -21.55 0.01 -27.14
N LEU A 46 -22.12 -1.03 -26.54
CA LEU A 46 -21.95 -1.35 -25.10
C LEU A 46 -20.64 -2.11 -24.79
N ASN A 47 -19.94 -2.66 -25.78
CA ASN A 47 -18.73 -3.47 -25.57
C ASN A 47 -17.61 -2.78 -24.75
N PRO A 48 -17.36 -1.46 -24.89
CA PRO A 48 -16.39 -0.77 -24.03
C PRO A 48 -16.69 -0.87 -22.53
N LEU A 49 -17.97 -1.03 -22.14
CA LEU A 49 -18.36 -1.15 -20.72
C LEU A 49 -17.80 -2.44 -20.07
N ALA A 50 -17.48 -3.46 -20.86
CA ALA A 50 -16.85 -4.69 -20.38
C ALA A 50 -15.50 -4.42 -19.69
N PHE A 51 -14.82 -3.32 -20.04
CA PHE A 51 -13.51 -2.96 -19.48
C PHE A 51 -13.59 -2.11 -18.21
N ILE A 52 -14.79 -1.70 -17.75
CA ILE A 52 -14.95 -0.93 -16.51
C ILE A 52 -14.24 -1.60 -15.31
N PRO A 53 -14.38 -2.91 -15.05
CA PRO A 53 -13.68 -3.56 -13.94
C PRO A 53 -12.15 -3.42 -14.04
N ALA A 54 -11.59 -3.60 -15.25
CA ALA A 54 -10.17 -3.43 -15.49
C ALA A 54 -9.72 -1.97 -15.29
N GLY A 55 -10.53 -1.00 -15.74
CA GLY A 55 -10.27 0.43 -15.53
C GLY A 55 -10.25 0.80 -14.05
N VAL A 56 -11.26 0.35 -13.27
CA VAL A 56 -11.33 0.58 -11.82
C VAL A 56 -10.12 -0.02 -11.10
N LEU A 57 -9.72 -1.25 -11.44
CA LEU A 57 -8.55 -1.88 -10.83
C LEU A 57 -7.25 -1.19 -11.25
N SER A 58 -7.15 -0.70 -12.48
CA SER A 58 -5.97 0.03 -12.95
C SER A 58 -5.72 1.29 -12.13
N ILE A 59 -6.77 2.01 -11.72
CA ILE A 59 -6.64 3.19 -10.86
C ILE A 59 -5.99 2.84 -9.50
N THR A 60 -6.22 1.63 -8.98
CA THR A 60 -5.67 1.24 -7.68
C THR A 60 -4.13 1.17 -7.66
N ILE A 61 -3.48 0.94 -8.82
CA ILE A 61 -2.01 0.89 -8.91
C ILE A 61 -1.37 2.24 -8.55
N LEU A 62 -2.08 3.35 -8.77
CA LEU A 62 -1.61 4.70 -8.48
C LEU A 62 -1.36 4.90 -6.98
N PHE A 63 -2.04 4.14 -6.13
CA PHE A 63 -1.93 4.26 -4.68
C PHE A 63 -1.07 3.17 -4.05
N ALA A 64 -0.59 2.22 -4.84
CA ALA A 64 0.25 1.12 -4.37
C ALA A 64 1.65 1.62 -3.96
N PRO A 65 2.21 1.12 -2.84
CA PRO A 65 3.56 1.47 -2.44
C PRO A 65 4.59 0.78 -3.33
N LEU A 66 5.52 1.57 -3.86
CA LEU A 66 6.63 1.13 -4.70
C LEU A 66 7.95 0.99 -3.92
N GLY A 67 8.08 1.77 -2.84
CA GLY A 67 9.29 1.79 -2.03
C GLY A 67 9.24 2.90 -0.98
N PHE A 68 10.31 2.99 -0.20
CA PHE A 68 10.44 3.93 0.90
C PHE A 68 11.79 4.62 0.84
N THR A 69 11.87 5.84 1.30
CA THR A 69 13.15 6.57 1.40
C THR A 69 13.17 7.35 2.68
N VAL A 70 14.32 7.35 3.34
CA VAL A 70 14.61 8.23 4.46
C VAL A 70 15.64 9.24 3.96
N ASP A 71 15.30 10.51 4.03
CA ASP A 71 16.17 11.63 3.70
C ASP A 71 16.42 12.49 4.96
N PRO A 72 17.29 13.52 4.87
CA PRO A 72 17.60 14.37 6.03
C PRO A 72 16.41 15.17 6.59
N ILE A 73 15.33 15.33 5.83
CA ILE A 73 14.17 16.15 6.21
C ILE A 73 13.03 15.24 6.73
N GLY A 74 12.91 13.99 6.24
CA GLY A 74 11.83 13.09 6.58
C GLY A 74 11.83 11.73 5.89
N ILE A 75 10.64 11.14 5.84
CA ILE A 75 10.36 9.83 5.26
C ILE A 75 9.42 10.02 4.06
N ILE A 76 9.79 9.42 2.93
CA ILE A 76 9.00 9.36 1.70
C ILE A 76 8.44 7.95 1.50
N VAL A 77 7.14 7.85 1.27
CA VAL A 77 6.50 6.66 0.70
C VAL A 77 6.28 6.88 -0.79
N HIS A 78 7.00 6.10 -1.62
CA HIS A 78 6.92 6.18 -3.07
C HIS A 78 5.70 5.45 -3.60
N ARG A 79 4.96 6.08 -4.51
CA ARG A 79 3.79 5.53 -5.20
C ARG A 79 3.82 5.96 -6.66
N MET A 80 3.03 5.31 -7.53
CA MET A 80 2.87 5.78 -8.91
C MET A 80 2.12 7.11 -8.98
N GLY A 81 1.16 7.30 -8.08
CA GLY A 81 0.51 8.58 -7.81
C GLY A 81 1.34 9.46 -6.86
N PRO A 82 0.74 10.47 -6.22
CA PRO A 82 1.47 11.40 -5.37
C PRO A 82 2.20 10.69 -4.23
N ASN A 83 3.49 10.98 -4.06
CA ASN A 83 4.26 10.50 -2.92
C ASN A 83 3.72 11.05 -1.61
N ILE A 84 3.92 10.30 -0.53
CA ILE A 84 3.59 10.78 0.82
C ILE A 84 4.87 11.19 1.48
N TYR A 85 4.85 12.39 2.05
CA TYR A 85 5.97 12.94 2.76
C TYR A 85 5.62 13.16 4.23
N VAL A 86 6.48 12.68 5.12
CA VAL A 86 6.35 12.84 6.57
C VAL A 86 7.66 13.42 7.10
N ARG A 87 7.65 14.67 7.56
CA ARG A 87 8.86 15.30 8.12
C ARG A 87 9.22 14.68 9.45
N HIS A 88 10.52 14.59 9.73
CA HIS A 88 11.05 14.12 11.02
C HIS A 88 10.47 14.88 12.22
N ALA A 89 10.24 16.19 12.06
CA ALA A 89 9.63 17.06 13.07
C ALA A 89 8.20 16.65 13.45
N GLU A 90 7.42 16.07 12.52
CA GLU A 90 6.04 15.62 12.75
C GLU A 90 5.97 14.23 13.39
N ILE A 91 7.06 13.47 13.32
CA ILE A 91 7.13 12.14 13.89
C ILE A 91 7.28 12.27 15.41
N ALA A 92 6.53 11.46 16.15
CA ALA A 92 6.72 11.26 17.58
C ALA A 92 7.60 10.02 17.83
N ALA A 93 7.22 8.87 17.25
CA ALA A 93 7.89 7.59 17.42
C ALA A 93 7.96 6.78 16.12
N ILE A 94 9.00 5.95 15.98
CA ILE A 94 9.21 5.00 14.89
C ILE A 94 9.61 3.67 15.50
N ASP A 95 8.73 2.68 15.37
CA ASP A 95 8.88 1.39 16.02
C ASP A 95 8.68 0.25 15.01
N ARG A 96 9.53 -0.78 15.08
CA ARG A 96 9.23 -2.06 14.43
C ARG A 96 8.07 -2.70 15.18
N ILE A 97 7.10 -3.23 14.44
CA ILE A 97 5.95 -3.93 15.01
C ILE A 97 5.73 -5.28 14.36
N GLU A 98 5.06 -6.16 15.08
CA GLU A 98 4.59 -7.45 14.60
C GLU A 98 3.15 -7.39 14.09
N PRO A 99 2.76 -8.26 13.13
CA PRO A 99 1.39 -8.33 12.64
C PRO A 99 0.32 -8.50 13.74
N ARG A 100 0.66 -9.19 14.83
CA ARG A 100 -0.23 -9.45 15.96
C ARG A 100 -0.59 -8.17 16.71
N GLN A 101 0.34 -7.21 16.79
CA GLN A 101 0.11 -5.91 17.47
C GLN A 101 -0.91 -5.05 16.71
N ILE A 102 -1.07 -5.25 15.40
CA ILE A 102 -2.09 -4.55 14.61
C ILE A 102 -3.50 -5.11 14.88
N GLY A 103 -3.64 -6.36 15.33
CA GLY A 103 -4.94 -6.94 15.68
C GLY A 103 -5.97 -7.01 14.55
N LEU A 104 -7.25 -7.05 14.93
CA LEU A 104 -8.38 -7.07 14.00
C LEU A 104 -8.48 -5.73 13.27
N ARG A 105 -8.53 -5.78 11.94
CA ARG A 105 -8.51 -4.59 11.08
C ARG A 105 -9.77 -4.50 10.23
N LEU A 106 -10.34 -3.30 10.17
CA LEU A 106 -11.37 -2.93 9.22
C LEU A 106 -10.77 -2.02 8.16
N ARG A 107 -11.01 -2.35 6.89
CA ARG A 107 -10.63 -1.51 5.76
C ARG A 107 -11.69 -0.42 5.60
N LEU A 108 -11.29 0.84 5.79
CA LEU A 108 -12.20 1.97 5.59
C LEU A 108 -12.18 2.39 4.11
N LEU A 109 -10.98 2.63 3.57
CA LEU A 109 -10.77 3.02 2.17
C LEU A 109 -9.43 2.47 1.67
N GLY A 110 -9.40 1.89 0.47
CA GLY A 110 -8.16 1.47 -0.21
C GLY A 110 -8.13 -0.01 -0.62
N SER A 111 -6.92 -0.55 -0.80
CA SER A 111 -6.70 -1.94 -1.23
C SER A 111 -6.41 -2.88 -0.08
N GLY A 112 -6.96 -4.09 -0.17
CA GLY A 112 -6.86 -5.16 0.84
C GLY A 112 -6.10 -6.39 0.36
N GLY A 113 -5.12 -6.24 -0.52
CA GLY A 113 -4.29 -7.36 -1.01
C GLY A 113 -3.95 -7.28 -2.51
N PHE A 114 -4.69 -6.49 -3.29
CA PHE A 114 -4.38 -6.21 -4.69
C PHE A 114 -3.30 -5.12 -4.77
N PHE A 115 -2.12 -5.44 -5.29
CA PHE A 115 -0.91 -4.59 -5.23
C PHE A 115 -0.42 -4.23 -3.81
N GLY A 116 -1.00 -4.83 -2.77
CA GLY A 116 -0.68 -4.59 -1.37
C GLY A 116 -1.88 -4.17 -0.53
N PHE A 117 -1.61 -3.83 0.72
CA PHE A 117 -2.55 -3.31 1.70
C PHE A 117 -2.26 -1.84 1.91
N PHE A 118 -3.00 -0.97 1.22
CA PHE A 118 -2.77 0.48 1.30
C PHE A 118 -4.07 1.28 1.38
N GLY A 119 -4.01 2.42 2.08
CA GLY A 119 -5.17 3.29 2.32
C GLY A 119 -5.45 3.54 3.80
N SER A 120 -6.69 3.84 4.15
CA SER A 120 -7.14 4.09 5.52
C SER A 120 -7.74 2.83 6.13
N PHE A 121 -7.25 2.49 7.32
CA PHE A 121 -7.68 1.33 8.08
C PHE A 121 -8.03 1.75 9.51
N TYR A 122 -8.80 0.90 10.18
CA TYR A 122 -9.03 0.97 11.61
C TYR A 122 -8.63 -0.35 12.24
N SER A 123 -7.98 -0.28 13.40
CA SER A 123 -7.73 -1.41 14.27
C SER A 123 -8.23 -1.09 15.67
N ARG A 124 -8.74 -2.11 16.37
CA ARG A 124 -9.12 -1.97 17.78
C ARG A 124 -7.91 -1.66 18.68
N SER A 125 -6.71 -2.15 18.35
CA SER A 125 -5.50 -1.92 19.15
C SER A 125 -4.82 -0.58 18.82
N LEU A 126 -4.82 -0.17 17.55
CA LEU A 126 -4.09 1.03 17.10
C LEU A 126 -5.00 2.23 16.82
N GLY A 127 -6.33 2.06 16.78
CA GLY A 127 -7.25 3.08 16.28
C GLY A 127 -7.17 3.22 14.76
N ARG A 128 -7.42 4.44 14.25
CA ARG A 128 -7.33 4.75 12.82
C ARG A 128 -5.86 4.90 12.40
N PHE A 129 -5.48 4.31 11.28
CA PHE A 129 -4.14 4.44 10.71
C PHE A 129 -4.16 4.38 9.18
N ARG A 130 -3.14 4.95 8.56
CA ARG A 130 -2.85 4.76 7.13
C ARG A 130 -1.88 3.62 6.95
N GLY A 131 -2.15 2.70 6.03
CA GLY A 131 -1.27 1.59 5.70
C GLY A 131 -0.66 1.76 4.31
N TYR A 132 0.59 1.34 4.16
CA TYR A 132 1.29 1.15 2.88
C TYR A 132 2.17 -0.10 2.98
N ILE A 133 1.51 -1.26 2.95
CA ILE A 133 2.11 -2.54 3.36
C ILE A 133 2.05 -3.53 2.19
N THR A 134 3.20 -4.04 1.76
CA THR A 134 3.32 -5.12 0.76
C THR A 134 3.80 -6.44 1.38
N ASN A 135 4.48 -6.37 2.52
CA ASN A 135 4.89 -7.53 3.30
C ASN A 135 4.66 -7.31 4.79
N ARG A 136 3.98 -8.27 5.44
CA ARG A 136 3.68 -8.21 6.87
C ARG A 136 4.87 -8.61 7.76
N ARG A 137 5.97 -9.10 7.20
CA ARG A 137 7.18 -9.47 7.98
C ARG A 137 8.00 -8.27 8.43
N ASP A 138 7.95 -7.20 7.65
CA ASP A 138 8.79 -6.02 7.81
C ASP A 138 7.96 -4.78 8.13
N LEU A 139 7.17 -4.82 9.21
CA LEU A 139 6.25 -3.73 9.53
C LEU A 139 6.91 -2.68 10.43
N VAL A 140 6.74 -1.41 10.07
CA VAL A 140 7.18 -0.27 10.87
C VAL A 140 5.99 0.66 11.10
N LEU A 141 5.74 0.99 12.36
CA LEU A 141 4.76 1.97 12.81
C LEU A 141 5.44 3.32 13.00
N ILE A 142 4.93 4.32 12.30
CA ILE A 142 5.30 5.72 12.46
C ILE A 142 4.11 6.41 13.14
N THR A 143 4.32 6.86 14.36
CA THR A 143 3.33 7.63 15.13
C THR A 143 3.66 9.10 14.99
N LEU A 144 2.70 9.90 14.52
CA LEU A 144 2.83 11.35 14.36
C LEU A 144 2.40 12.08 15.64
N ARG A 145 2.92 13.30 15.82
CA ARG A 145 2.66 14.16 16.99
C ARG A 145 1.19 14.58 17.10
N ASP A 146 0.46 14.64 15.99
CA ASP A 146 -0.97 14.92 15.94
C ASP A 146 -1.85 13.69 16.27
N GLY A 147 -1.24 12.56 16.64
CA GLY A 147 -1.91 11.31 16.97
C GLY A 147 -2.20 10.41 15.76
N ASN A 148 -1.96 10.88 14.53
CA ASN A 148 -2.12 10.06 13.33
C ASN A 148 -1.05 8.96 13.27
N LYS A 149 -1.41 7.82 12.70
CA LYS A 149 -0.53 6.65 12.58
C LYS A 149 -0.36 6.25 11.13
N LEU A 150 0.86 5.87 10.78
CA LEU A 150 1.26 5.38 9.47
C LEU A 150 2.00 4.06 9.64
N ILE A 151 1.55 3.01 8.95
CA ILE A 151 2.23 1.73 8.93
C ILE A 151 2.80 1.50 7.53
N VAL A 152 4.11 1.29 7.46
CA VAL A 152 4.85 1.03 6.23
C VAL A 152 5.50 -0.36 6.30
N SER A 153 5.90 -0.91 5.16
CA SER A 153 6.66 -2.16 5.13
C SER A 153 7.98 -2.12 4.36
N PRO A 154 8.96 -1.30 4.81
CA PRO A 154 10.27 -1.20 4.18
C PRO A 154 11.08 -2.47 4.44
N HIS A 155 11.80 -2.94 3.43
CA HIS A 155 12.72 -4.07 3.59
C HIS A 155 14.18 -3.64 3.43
N PRO A 156 15.08 -3.98 4.39
CA PRO A 156 14.80 -4.60 5.69
C PRO A 156 14.21 -3.59 6.71
N ALA A 157 13.27 -4.03 7.57
CA ALA A 157 12.61 -3.12 8.52
C ALA A 157 13.52 -2.62 9.65
N ASP A 158 14.41 -3.46 10.19
CA ASP A 158 15.33 -3.05 11.27
C ASP A 158 16.26 -1.93 10.80
N ALA A 159 16.87 -2.11 9.63
CA ALA A 159 17.75 -1.11 9.03
C ALA A 159 17.00 0.20 8.73
N PHE A 160 15.72 0.13 8.36
CA PHE A 160 14.90 1.31 8.18
C PHE A 160 14.69 2.07 9.49
N VAL A 161 14.35 1.37 10.58
CA VAL A 161 14.12 1.98 11.89
C VAL A 161 15.40 2.61 12.42
N GLU A 162 16.51 1.87 12.39
CA GLU A 162 17.82 2.35 12.84
C GLU A 162 18.21 3.63 12.09
N TYR A 163 18.15 3.60 10.76
CA TYR A 163 18.49 4.77 9.95
C TYR A 163 17.55 5.96 10.19
N ALA A 164 16.24 5.70 10.28
CA ALA A 164 15.25 6.75 10.52
C ALA A 164 15.38 7.38 11.91
N GLN A 165 15.89 6.64 12.90
CA GLN A 165 16.19 7.19 14.22
C GLN A 165 17.49 8.01 14.21
N MET A 166 18.52 7.58 13.48
CA MET A 166 19.79 8.32 13.35
C MET A 166 19.66 9.62 12.52
N ALA A 167 18.67 9.70 11.64
CA ALA A 167 18.41 10.85 10.78
C ALA A 167 17.52 11.93 11.42
N ARG A 168 16.93 11.67 12.59
CA ARG A 168 16.10 12.62 13.37
C ARG A 168 16.95 13.45 14.31
#